data_AF-A0A4S4EZJ9-F1
#
_entry.id   AF-A0A4S4EZJ9-F1
#
_cell.length_a   1.000
_cell.length_b   1.000
_cell.length_c   1.000
_cell.angle_alpha   90.00
_cell.angle_beta   90.00
_cell.angle_gamma   90.00
#
_symmetry.space_group_name_H-M   'P 1'
#
loop_
_entity.id
_entity.type
_entity.pdbx_description
1 polymer ?
#
loop_
_entity_poly.entity_id
_entity_poly.type
_entity_poly.pdbx_seq_one_letter_code
_entity_poly.pdbx_strand_id
1 'polypeptide(L)'
;MKKIQNQKPNFKSTTTFNSTTGGASCASVCWGLAVGTRRGVVELYDLVDSAALFRSVSLYDWGYSMDDTGAVTCIACTLDNSAFAVGWKLRGLTVWSISGCCLMSTICQIGLSSASSPVVKANQDCKYEPMMGGTSMRHWDEYGYRLHAAEERSLERNIAFFWATFA
;
A
#
# COMPACT_ATOMS: atom_id res chain seq x y z
N MET A 1 -39.45 -30.85 -13.12
CA MET A 1 -39.02 -29.43 -13.08
C MET A 1 -39.09 -28.94 -11.63
N LYS A 2 -37.96 -28.79 -10.93
CA LYS A 2 -37.90 -28.24 -9.56
C LYS A 2 -37.51 -26.75 -9.64
N LYS A 3 -38.35 -25.87 -9.11
CA LYS A 3 -38.07 -24.43 -8.98
C LYS A 3 -36.94 -24.24 -7.96
N ILE A 4 -35.85 -23.60 -8.38
CA ILE A 4 -34.77 -23.14 -7.50
C ILE A 4 -35.22 -21.80 -6.92
N GLN A 5 -35.41 -21.73 -5.59
CA GLN A 5 -35.63 -20.46 -4.89
C GLN A 5 -34.27 -19.77 -4.70
N ASN A 6 -34.13 -18.57 -5.26
CA ASN A 6 -32.98 -17.69 -5.02
C ASN A 6 -33.03 -17.13 -3.60
N GLN A 7 -32.23 -17.70 -2.71
CA GLN A 7 -31.98 -17.13 -1.38
C GLN A 7 -30.95 -16.01 -1.55
N LYS A 8 -31.36 -14.75 -1.33
CA LYS A 8 -30.44 -13.60 -1.26
C LYS A 8 -29.48 -13.82 -0.06
N PRO A 9 -28.16 -13.76 -0.24
CA PRO A 9 -27.24 -13.77 0.90
C PRO A 9 -27.42 -12.46 1.69
N ASN A 10 -27.90 -12.61 2.93
CA ASN A 10 -28.03 -11.53 3.89
C ASN A 10 -26.68 -11.37 4.61
N PHE A 11 -25.74 -10.65 4.01
CA PHE A 11 -24.47 -10.33 4.66
C PHE A 11 -24.69 -9.18 5.65
N LYS A 12 -25.11 -9.51 6.87
CA LYS A 12 -25.10 -8.59 8.02
C LYS A 12 -23.96 -8.97 8.96
N SER A 13 -22.78 -8.42 8.71
CA SER A 13 -21.77 -8.17 9.73
C SER A 13 -20.99 -6.92 9.36
N THR A 14 -21.55 -5.75 9.68
CA THR A 14 -20.79 -4.51 9.71
C THR A 14 -20.02 -4.48 11.03
N THR A 15 -18.91 -5.19 11.10
CA THR A 15 -17.96 -5.04 12.20
C THR A 15 -17.31 -3.66 12.05
N THR A 16 -17.59 -2.77 13.00
CA THR A 16 -17.03 -1.41 13.00
C THR A 16 -15.60 -1.50 13.51
N PHE A 17 -14.61 -1.38 12.61
CA PHE A 17 -13.19 -1.33 12.95
C PHE A 17 -12.81 0.12 13.26
N ASN A 18 -12.55 0.42 14.54
CA ASN A 18 -11.95 1.69 14.94
C ASN A 18 -10.44 1.53 14.90
N SER A 19 -9.77 2.08 13.88
CA SER A 19 -8.31 2.18 13.83
C SER A 19 -7.82 2.87 15.10
N THR A 20 -6.91 2.23 15.84
CA THR A 20 -6.48 2.67 17.18
C THR A 20 -5.70 3.98 17.17
N THR A 21 -5.16 4.38 16.01
CA THR A 21 -4.12 5.42 15.99
C THR A 21 -4.48 6.67 15.18
N GLY A 22 -5.49 6.62 14.32
CA GLY A 22 -5.99 7.78 13.56
C GLY A 22 -6.92 7.32 12.44
N GLY A 23 -8.14 7.89 12.38
CA GLY A 23 -9.26 7.35 11.59
C GLY A 23 -8.90 6.73 10.24
N ALA A 24 -9.49 5.56 9.97
CA ALA A 24 -9.32 4.82 8.72
C ALA A 24 -9.69 5.68 7.49
N SER A 25 -8.89 5.55 6.43
CA SER A 25 -9.09 6.20 5.13
C SER A 25 -9.37 5.20 4.02
N CYS A 26 -8.75 4.03 4.05
CA CYS A 26 -9.00 2.93 3.12
C CYS A 26 -8.73 1.58 3.79
N ALA A 27 -9.20 0.49 3.18
CA ALA A 27 -8.90 -0.85 3.64
C ALA A 27 -8.85 -1.82 2.46
N SER A 28 -8.07 -2.89 2.60
CA SER A 28 -8.00 -4.01 1.67
C SER A 28 -7.97 -5.32 2.43
N VAL A 29 -8.61 -6.36 1.88
CA VAL A 29 -8.45 -7.73 2.36
C VAL A 29 -7.22 -8.32 1.67
N CYS A 30 -6.36 -8.96 2.45
CA CYS A 30 -5.09 -9.55 2.02
C CYS A 30 -4.96 -10.91 2.72
N TRP A 31 -3.81 -11.22 3.34
CA TRP A 31 -3.70 -12.28 4.35
C TRP A 31 -4.73 -12.12 5.49
N GLY A 32 -4.97 -10.87 5.89
CA GLY A 32 -5.98 -10.48 6.88
C GLY A 32 -6.66 -9.18 6.44
N LEU A 33 -6.80 -8.22 7.36
CA LEU A 33 -7.30 -6.88 7.03
C LEU A 33 -6.16 -5.86 7.07
N ALA A 34 -5.88 -5.21 5.95
CA ALA A 34 -4.97 -4.08 5.89
C ALA A 34 -5.78 -2.78 5.92
N VAL A 35 -5.53 -1.92 6.90
CA VAL A 35 -6.22 -0.64 7.09
C VAL A 35 -5.24 0.50 6.91
N GLY A 36 -5.50 1.36 5.94
CA GLY A 36 -4.79 2.62 5.75
C GLY A 36 -5.41 3.71 6.61
N THR A 37 -4.57 4.52 7.24
CA THR A 37 -5.02 5.60 8.12
C THR A 37 -4.80 6.97 7.50
N ARG A 38 -5.56 7.96 8.00
CA ARG A 38 -5.30 9.38 7.73
C ARG A 38 -3.95 9.85 8.26
N ARG A 39 -3.30 9.03 9.09
CA ARG A 39 -1.98 9.30 9.69
C ARG A 39 -0.78 8.81 8.88
N GLY A 40 -1.00 8.29 7.67
CA GLY A 40 0.11 7.75 6.86
C GLY A 40 0.68 6.44 7.43
N VAL A 41 -0.16 5.68 8.13
CA VAL A 41 0.19 4.37 8.70
C VAL A 41 -0.73 3.31 8.12
N VAL A 42 -0.17 2.13 7.80
CA VAL A 42 -0.94 0.94 7.45
C VAL A 42 -0.88 -0.05 8.61
N GLU A 43 -2.04 -0.41 9.12
CA GLU A 43 -2.23 -1.37 10.20
C GLU A 43 -2.72 -2.70 9.59
N LEU A 44 -2.03 -3.80 9.89
CA LEU A 44 -2.38 -5.16 9.47
C LEU A 44 -3.01 -5.88 10.66
N TYR A 45 -4.22 -6.38 10.47
CA TYR A 45 -4.99 -7.10 11.47
C TYR A 45 -5.18 -8.56 11.07
N ASP A 46 -5.00 -9.46 12.04
CA ASP A 46 -5.32 -10.87 11.88
C ASP A 46 -6.81 -11.10 12.17
N LEU A 47 -7.58 -11.45 11.14
CA LEU A 47 -9.01 -11.70 11.27
C LEU A 47 -9.32 -13.04 11.95
N VAL A 48 -8.36 -13.97 11.99
CA VAL A 48 -8.51 -15.27 12.66
C VAL A 48 -8.40 -15.07 14.18
N ASP A 49 -7.48 -14.22 14.62
CA ASP A 49 -7.24 -13.93 16.03
C ASP A 49 -7.98 -12.66 16.50
N SER A 50 -9.31 -12.67 16.44
CA SER A 50 -10.16 -11.60 16.98
C SER A 50 -9.81 -10.18 16.50
N ALA A 51 -9.34 -10.04 15.25
CA ALA A 51 -8.86 -8.74 14.74
C ALA A 51 -7.70 -8.16 15.56
N ALA A 52 -6.81 -9.00 16.08
CA ALA A 52 -5.59 -8.56 16.74
C ALA A 52 -4.71 -7.80 15.74
N LEU A 53 -4.14 -6.67 16.19
CA LEU A 53 -3.15 -5.93 15.42
C LEU A 53 -1.90 -6.79 15.29
N PHE A 54 -1.65 -7.30 14.09
CA PHE A 54 -0.48 -8.10 13.77
C PHE A 54 0.75 -7.21 13.59
N ARG A 55 0.61 -6.11 12.85
CA ARG A 55 1.73 -5.22 12.51
C ARG A 55 1.24 -3.84 12.09
N SER A 56 2.12 -2.85 12.23
CA SER A 56 1.99 -1.54 11.62
C SER A 56 3.20 -1.24 10.75
N VAL A 57 3.00 -0.62 9.58
CA VAL A 57 4.08 -0.11 8.73
C VAL A 57 3.85 1.36 8.39
N SER A 58 4.93 2.11 8.31
CA SER A 58 4.91 3.52 7.93
C SER A 58 6.20 3.91 7.22
N LEU A 59 6.15 4.98 6.42
CA LEU A 59 7.36 5.59 5.88
C LEU A 59 8.09 6.47 6.91
N TYR A 60 7.52 6.65 8.11
CA TYR A 60 8.17 7.36 9.22
C TYR A 60 9.47 6.69 9.65
N ASP A 61 9.48 5.35 9.67
CA ASP A 61 10.68 4.56 9.96
C ASP A 61 11.81 4.77 8.93
N TRP A 62 11.47 5.35 7.78
CA TRP A 62 12.38 5.68 6.67
C TRP A 62 12.67 7.18 6.56
N GLY A 63 12.26 7.98 7.56
CA GLY A 63 12.54 9.41 7.63
C GLY A 63 11.52 10.32 6.93
N TYR A 64 10.37 9.78 6.50
CA TYR A 64 9.30 10.60 5.92
C TYR A 64 8.17 10.84 6.89
N SER A 65 7.77 12.09 7.00
CA SER A 65 6.64 12.50 7.82
C SER A 65 5.31 12.41 7.08
N MET A 66 4.26 12.68 7.84
CA MET A 66 2.91 12.91 7.32
C MET A 66 2.81 14.10 6.37
N ASP A 67 3.65 15.12 6.55
CA ASP A 67 3.67 16.28 5.67
C ASP A 67 4.31 15.95 4.31
N ASP A 68 5.15 14.92 4.25
CA ASP A 68 5.79 14.45 3.02
C ASP A 68 4.88 13.54 2.20
N THR A 69 4.18 12.61 2.86
CA THR A 69 3.46 11.49 2.21
C THR A 69 1.94 11.65 2.27
N GLY A 70 1.43 12.19 3.38
CA GLY A 70 0.01 12.32 3.66
C GLY A 70 -0.67 11.01 4.09
N ALA A 71 -2.01 11.02 4.07
CA ALA A 71 -2.82 9.86 4.38
C ALA A 71 -2.58 8.69 3.43
N VAL A 72 -2.82 7.46 3.90
CA VAL A 72 -2.92 6.31 3.01
C VAL A 72 -4.20 6.45 2.17
N THR A 73 -4.10 6.37 0.85
CA THR A 73 -5.25 6.49 -0.05
C THR A 73 -5.74 5.15 -0.57
N CYS A 74 -4.82 4.23 -0.86
CA CYS A 74 -5.16 2.92 -1.40
C CYS A 74 -4.14 1.86 -0.96
N ILE A 75 -4.65 0.63 -0.80
CA ILE A 75 -3.86 -0.56 -0.52
C ILE A 75 -4.28 -1.63 -1.54
N ALA A 76 -3.31 -2.33 -2.12
CA ALA A 76 -3.58 -3.46 -3.02
C ALA A 76 -2.59 -4.59 -2.73
N CYS A 77 -3.10 -5.78 -2.50
CA CYS A 77 -2.31 -6.96 -2.14
C CYS A 77 -2.05 -7.86 -3.34
N THR A 78 -0.91 -8.53 -3.34
CA THR A 78 -0.63 -9.59 -4.31
C THR A 78 -1.55 -10.79 -4.03
N LEU A 79 -1.85 -11.57 -5.07
CA LEU A 79 -2.76 -12.73 -4.95
C LEU A 79 -2.24 -13.82 -4.01
N ASP A 80 -0.92 -13.97 -3.93
CA ASP A 80 -0.24 -14.88 -3.02
C ASP A 80 -0.12 -14.34 -1.59
N ASN A 81 -0.62 -13.13 -1.32
CA ASN A 81 -0.55 -12.43 -0.03
C ASN A 81 0.87 -12.20 0.51
N SER A 82 1.91 -12.34 -0.32
CA SER A 82 3.31 -12.15 0.10
C SER A 82 3.68 -10.68 0.26
N ALA A 83 3.03 -9.80 -0.50
CA ALA A 83 3.31 -8.37 -0.53
C ALA A 83 2.06 -7.52 -0.72
N PHE A 84 2.20 -6.22 -0.43
CA PHE A 84 1.15 -5.24 -0.64
C PHE A 84 1.71 -3.88 -1.04
N ALA A 85 1.02 -3.22 -1.97
CA ALA A 85 1.29 -1.87 -2.42
C ALA A 85 0.46 -0.87 -1.62
N VAL A 86 1.10 0.23 -1.23
CA VAL A 86 0.50 1.32 -0.46
C VAL A 86 0.72 2.62 -1.23
N GLY A 87 -0.38 3.26 -1.59
CA GLY A 87 -0.39 4.60 -2.17
C GLY A 87 -0.66 5.67 -1.13
N TRP A 88 0.04 6.79 -1.24
CA TRP A 88 -0.10 7.93 -0.35
C TRP A 88 -0.78 9.11 -1.04
N LYS A 89 -1.37 9.99 -0.24
CA LYS A 89 -2.18 11.13 -0.72
C LYS A 89 -1.35 12.23 -1.37
N LEU A 90 -0.22 12.58 -0.77
CA LEU A 90 0.60 13.69 -1.25
C LEU A 90 1.65 13.21 -2.23
N ARG A 91 2.34 12.12 -1.88
CA ARG A 91 3.49 11.67 -2.65
C ARG A 91 3.76 10.19 -2.51
N GLY A 92 3.96 9.57 -3.65
CA GLY A 92 4.69 8.32 -3.73
C GLY A 92 3.86 7.07 -3.50
N LEU A 93 4.60 5.97 -3.43
CA LEU A 93 4.14 4.61 -3.39
C LEU A 93 5.20 3.74 -2.77
N THR A 94 4.75 2.73 -2.05
CA THR A 94 5.65 1.72 -1.50
C THR A 94 5.06 0.34 -1.63
N VAL A 95 5.90 -0.64 -1.93
CA VAL A 95 5.55 -2.06 -1.83
C VAL A 95 6.23 -2.62 -0.59
N TRP A 96 5.45 -3.31 0.24
CA TRP A 96 5.89 -3.93 1.47
C TRP A 96 5.68 -5.44 1.39
N SER A 97 6.55 -6.21 2.02
CA SER A 97 6.23 -7.61 2.34
C SER A 97 5.20 -7.65 3.47
N ILE A 98 4.46 -8.75 3.59
CA ILE A 98 3.56 -8.96 4.74
C ILE A 98 4.32 -8.96 6.09
N SER A 99 5.61 -9.32 6.06
CA SER A 99 6.52 -9.22 7.21
C SER A 99 7.01 -7.80 7.50
N GLY A 100 6.56 -6.79 6.76
CA GLY A 100 6.83 -5.37 7.00
C GLY A 100 8.16 -4.85 6.46
N CYS A 101 8.83 -5.59 5.57
CA CYS A 101 10.00 -5.08 4.86
C CYS A 101 9.54 -4.18 3.72
N CYS A 102 10.10 -2.97 3.59
CA CYS A 102 9.90 -2.15 2.40
C CYS A 102 10.68 -2.79 1.23
N LEU A 103 9.97 -3.37 0.28
CA LEU A 103 10.54 -4.03 -0.90
C LEU A 103 10.89 -3.02 -2.00
N MET A 104 10.08 -1.96 -2.13
CA MET A 104 10.25 -0.94 -3.14
C MET A 104 9.58 0.36 -2.70
N SER A 105 10.16 1.50 -3.05
CA SER A 105 9.59 2.83 -2.82
C SER A 105 9.82 3.70 -4.04
N THR A 106 8.80 4.44 -4.49
CA THR A 106 9.00 5.50 -5.49
C THR A 106 9.61 6.76 -4.88
N ILE A 107 9.58 6.90 -3.55
CA ILE A 107 10.15 8.06 -2.86
C ILE A 107 11.65 7.89 -2.70
N CYS A 108 12.41 8.78 -3.33
CA CYS A 108 13.87 8.76 -3.31
C CYS A 108 14.39 8.82 -1.87
N GLN A 109 14.98 7.73 -1.37
CA GLN A 109 15.54 7.65 -0.02
C GLN A 109 16.36 8.90 0.32
N ILE A 110 15.93 9.62 1.36
CA ILE A 110 16.68 10.73 1.92
C ILE A 110 17.84 10.12 2.72
N GLY A 111 19.03 10.07 2.12
CA GLY A 111 20.29 10.16 2.85
C GLY A 111 20.73 9.03 3.78
N LEU A 112 20.21 7.79 3.69
CA LEU A 112 20.92 6.64 4.25
C LEU A 112 21.96 6.15 3.23
N SER A 113 23.17 6.70 3.34
CA SER A 113 24.35 6.13 2.71
C SER A 113 24.59 4.74 3.29
N SER A 114 24.08 3.70 2.63
CA SER A 114 24.68 2.38 2.75
C SER A 114 25.93 2.38 1.87
N ALA A 115 27.03 1.76 2.32
CA ALA A 115 28.28 1.70 1.55
C ALA A 115 28.14 0.97 0.19
N SER A 116 26.98 0.35 -0.06
CA SER A 116 26.57 -0.31 -1.31
C SER A 116 25.45 0.40 -2.07
N SER A 117 24.90 1.52 -1.56
CA SER A 117 23.89 2.29 -2.28
C SER A 117 24.57 3.03 -3.44
N PRO A 118 24.08 2.94 -4.69
CA PRO A 118 24.60 3.75 -5.77
C PRO A 118 24.51 5.22 -5.34
N VAL A 119 25.64 5.91 -5.39
CA VAL A 119 25.77 7.31 -4.97
C VAL A 119 24.78 8.15 -5.77
N VAL A 120 23.63 8.47 -5.18
CA VAL A 120 22.73 9.49 -5.72
C VAL A 120 23.45 10.81 -5.51
N LYS A 121 24.08 11.31 -6.58
CA LYS A 121 24.56 12.70 -6.61
C LYS A 121 23.34 13.58 -6.32
N ALA A 122 23.39 14.31 -5.21
CA ALA A 122 22.47 15.40 -4.93
C ALA A 122 22.68 16.52 -5.96
N ASN A 123 22.18 16.34 -7.17
CA ASN A 123 22.22 17.33 -8.23
C ASN A 123 20.94 17.21 -9.07
N GLN A 124 20.02 18.16 -8.84
CA GLN A 124 19.11 18.75 -9.83
C GLN A 124 18.10 17.87 -10.61
N ASP A 125 18.01 16.55 -10.39
CA ASP A 125 17.05 15.66 -11.07
C ASP A 125 15.73 15.38 -10.30
N CYS A 126 15.50 16.02 -9.15
CA CYS A 126 14.24 15.90 -8.38
C CYS A 126 12.99 16.47 -9.09
N LYS A 127 13.06 16.87 -10.37
CA LYS A 127 11.95 17.59 -11.03
C LYS A 127 10.71 16.72 -11.29
N TYR A 128 10.81 15.39 -11.30
CA TYR A 128 9.65 14.50 -11.47
C TYR A 128 9.87 13.12 -10.83
N GLU A 129 9.73 13.04 -9.50
CA GLU A 129 9.55 11.72 -8.89
C GLU A 129 8.19 11.13 -9.33
N PRO A 130 8.09 9.80 -9.54
CA PRO A 130 6.79 9.15 -9.75
C PRO A 130 5.80 9.44 -8.62
N MET A 131 4.54 9.76 -8.97
CA MET A 131 3.43 9.92 -8.02
C MET A 131 3.57 11.15 -7.09
N MET A 132 4.21 12.23 -7.55
CA MET A 132 4.37 13.49 -6.80
C MET A 132 3.04 14.24 -6.51
N GLY A 133 1.94 13.81 -7.11
CA GLY A 133 0.58 14.30 -6.85
C GLY A 133 -0.32 13.32 -6.13
N GLY A 134 0.22 12.23 -5.58
CA GLY A 134 -0.54 11.19 -4.88
C GLY A 134 -0.95 10.01 -5.76
N THR A 135 -1.38 8.93 -5.13
CA THR A 135 -1.80 7.68 -5.80
C THR A 135 -3.32 7.49 -5.74
N SER A 136 -3.97 7.21 -6.87
CA SER A 136 -5.41 6.95 -6.95
C SER A 136 -5.81 5.51 -7.28
N MET A 137 -5.01 4.76 -8.05
CA MET A 137 -5.35 3.40 -8.49
C MET A 137 -4.15 2.46 -8.44
N ARG A 138 -4.40 1.20 -8.04
CA ARG A 138 -3.41 0.12 -7.97
C ARG A 138 -4.01 -1.21 -8.39
N HIS A 139 -3.38 -1.89 -9.34
CA HIS A 139 -3.78 -3.21 -9.79
C HIS A 139 -2.55 -4.09 -10.01
N TRP A 140 -2.46 -5.19 -9.28
CA TRP A 140 -1.49 -6.25 -9.55
C TRP A 140 -1.99 -7.10 -10.71
N ASP A 141 -1.09 -7.55 -11.59
CA ASP A 141 -1.44 -8.55 -12.60
C ASP A 141 -1.74 -9.93 -11.97
N GLU A 142 -2.20 -10.87 -12.80
CA GLU A 142 -2.62 -12.22 -12.39
C GLU A 142 -1.51 -13.02 -11.69
N TYR A 143 -0.26 -12.67 -11.93
CA TYR A 143 0.88 -13.35 -11.32
C TYR A 143 1.49 -12.55 -10.16
N GLY A 144 0.92 -11.39 -9.84
CA GLY A 144 1.45 -10.47 -8.84
C GLY A 144 2.75 -9.80 -9.25
N TYR A 145 3.26 -10.02 -10.47
CA TYR A 145 4.55 -9.52 -10.94
C TYR A 145 4.52 -8.07 -11.36
N ARG A 146 3.37 -7.58 -11.84
CA ARG A 146 3.24 -6.21 -12.34
C ARG A 146 2.28 -5.42 -11.49
N LEU A 147 2.76 -4.35 -10.87
CA LEU A 147 1.88 -3.36 -10.24
C LEU A 147 1.62 -2.22 -11.20
N HIS A 148 0.39 -2.08 -11.67
CA HIS A 148 -0.10 -0.92 -12.40
C HIS A 148 -0.59 0.16 -11.45
N ALA A 149 -0.34 1.41 -11.80
CA ALA A 149 -0.67 2.51 -10.92
C ALA A 149 -0.87 3.84 -11.58
N ALA A 150 -1.87 4.58 -11.12
CA ALA A 150 -2.19 5.91 -11.64
C ALA A 150 -2.01 7.00 -10.58
N GLU A 151 -1.39 8.09 -10.99
CA GLU A 151 -1.28 9.31 -10.21
C GLU A 151 -2.64 10.00 -10.08
N GLU A 152 -2.97 10.50 -8.90
CA GLU A 152 -4.29 11.10 -8.62
C GLU A 152 -4.59 12.32 -9.50
N ARG A 153 -3.56 13.05 -9.91
CA ARG A 153 -3.67 14.26 -10.73
C ARG A 153 -3.28 14.07 -12.21
N SER A 154 -2.95 12.85 -12.63
CA SER A 154 -2.59 12.55 -14.02
C SER A 154 -2.99 11.13 -14.43
N LEU A 155 -3.94 11.03 -15.35
CA LEU A 155 -4.38 9.75 -15.94
C LEU A 155 -3.34 9.11 -16.87
N GLU A 156 -2.28 9.86 -17.23
CA GLU A 156 -1.29 9.44 -18.25
C GLU A 156 -0.07 8.74 -17.67
N ARG A 157 0.15 8.80 -16.34
CA ARG A 157 1.30 8.16 -15.69
C ARG A 157 0.91 6.81 -15.11
N ASN A 158 0.79 5.82 -15.99
CA ASN A 158 0.70 4.42 -15.60
C ASN A 158 2.10 3.82 -15.49
N ILE A 159 2.49 3.37 -14.30
CA ILE A 159 3.80 2.74 -14.08
C ILE A 159 3.56 1.28 -13.73
N ALA A 160 4.24 0.39 -14.46
CA ALA A 160 4.31 -1.03 -14.17
C ALA A 160 5.62 -1.33 -13.46
N PHE A 161 5.55 -1.82 -12.23
CA PHE A 161 6.72 -2.33 -11.50
C PHE A 161 6.80 -3.83 -11.65
N PHE A 162 7.95 -4.35 -12.08
CA PHE A 162 8.22 -5.78 -12.11
C PHE A 162 8.91 -6.18 -10.81
N TRP A 163 8.38 -7.19 -10.12
CA TRP A 163 9.11 -7.86 -9.04
C TRP A 163 9.47 -9.28 -9.45
N ALA A 164 10.54 -9.81 -8.89
CA ALA A 164 10.86 -11.22 -8.97
C ALA A 164 10.60 -11.82 -7.59
N THR A 165 9.77 -12.86 -7.52
CA THR A 165 9.63 -13.68 -6.31
C THR A 165 11.01 -14.25 -5.99
N PHE A 166 11.56 -13.94 -4.81
CA PHE A 166 12.63 -14.74 -4.25
C PHE A 166 12.01 -16.11 -3.93
N ALA A 167 12.28 -17.08 -4.80
CA ALA A 167 12.00 -18.50 -4.54
C ALA A 167 13.03 -19.06 -3.55
#